data_AF-A0A7Z6ZTA2-F1
#
_entry.id   AF-A0A7Z6ZTA2-F1
#
_cell.length_a   1.000
_cell.length_b   1.000
_cell.length_c   1.000
_cell.angle_alpha   90.00
_cell.angle_beta   90.00
_cell.angle_gamma   90.00
#
_symmetry.space_group_name_H-M   'P 1'
#
loop_
_entity.id
_entity.type
_entity.pdbx_description
1 polymer ?
#
loop_
_entity_poly.entity_id
_entity_poly.type
_entity_poly.pdbx_seq_one_letter_code
_entity_poly.pdbx_strand_id
1 'polypeptide(L)'
;MLRFVFVILPVVVLFLLAIAFGALNKNVVAVDFIIVQTELPLAVLTALFLVLGFLIGAAGLVSRNWWLRRENRKLKKQLTKAQPNTTSAAAERP
;
A
#
# COMPACT_ATOMS: atom_id res chain seq x y z
N MET A 1 -7.64 1.33 -16.98
CA MET A 1 -6.23 1.75 -17.18
C MET A 1 -5.91 3.04 -16.44
N LEU A 2 -6.74 4.09 -16.56
CA LEU A 2 -6.51 5.38 -15.90
C LEU A 2 -6.32 5.31 -14.36
N ARG A 3 -7.04 4.42 -13.68
CA ARG A 3 -6.90 4.19 -12.22
C ARG A 3 -5.51 3.70 -11.81
N PHE A 4 -4.86 2.91 -12.66
CA PHE A 4 -3.51 2.39 -12.40
C PHE A 4 -2.46 3.48 -12.56
N VAL A 5 -2.65 4.35 -13.56
CA VAL A 5 -1.81 5.54 -13.78
C VAL A 5 -1.84 6.46 -12.56
N PHE A 6 -3.02 6.75 -12.01
CA PHE A 6 -3.13 7.61 -10.82
C PHE A 6 -2.46 7.05 -9.55
N VAL A 7 -2.27 5.73 -9.47
CA VAL A 7 -1.59 5.10 -8.33
C VAL A 7 -0.07 5.02 -8.55
N ILE A 8 0.37 4.71 -9.77
CA ILE A 8 1.79 4.49 -10.07
C ILE A 8 2.52 5.78 -10.41
N LEU A 9 1.87 6.71 -11.10
CA LEU A 9 2.47 7.99 -11.47
C LEU A 9 3.09 8.71 -10.26
N PRO A 10 2.38 8.90 -9.11
CA PRO A 10 2.99 9.56 -7.96
C PRO A 10 4.18 8.76 -7.40
N VAL A 11 4.15 7.43 -7.42
CA VAL A 11 5.27 6.59 -6.95
C VAL A 11 6.49 6.76 -7.85
N VAL A 12 6.30 6.78 -9.17
CA VAL A 12 7.37 7.01 -10.15
C VAL A 12 7.94 8.41 -9.99
N VAL A 13 7.10 9.43 -9.88
CA VAL A 13 7.53 10.82 -9.64
C VAL A 13 8.34 10.93 -8.36
N LEU A 14 7.89 10.30 -7.27
CA LEU A 14 8.61 10.27 -5.99
C LEU A 14 10.01 9.65 -6.14
N PHE A 15 10.12 8.56 -6.90
CA PHE A 15 11.40 7.90 -7.19
C PHE A 15 12.34 8.78 -8.02
N LEU A 16 11.82 9.44 -9.06
CA LEU A 16 12.60 10.38 -9.88
C LEU A 16 13.11 11.54 -9.04
N LEU A 17 12.26 12.09 -8.15
CA LEU A 17 12.66 13.15 -7.23
C LEU A 17 13.76 12.68 -6.27
N ALA A 18 13.66 11.46 -5.72
CA ALA A 18 14.69 10.92 -4.84
C ALA A 18 16.05 10.74 -5.57
N ILE A 19 16.02 10.25 -6.80
CA ILE A 19 17.23 10.10 -7.64
C ILE A 19 17.83 11.47 -7.95
N ALA A 20 17.01 12.41 -8.41
CA ALA A 20 17.45 13.77 -8.71
C ALA A 20 18.02 14.46 -7.46
N PHE A 21 17.37 14.31 -6.31
CA PHE A 21 17.84 14.84 -5.04
C PHE A 21 19.22 14.27 -4.68
N GLY A 22 19.41 12.95 -4.76
CA GLY A 22 20.70 12.33 -4.47
C GLY A 22 21.80 12.71 -5.46
N ALA A 23 21.46 12.86 -6.75
CA ALA A 23 22.43 13.24 -7.78
C ALA A 23 22.89 14.71 -7.64
N LEU A 24 21.97 15.61 -7.28
CA LEU A 24 22.24 17.04 -7.11
C LEU A 24 22.89 17.35 -5.76
N ASN A 25 22.64 16.54 -4.73
CA ASN A 25 23.13 16.77 -3.37
C ASN A 25 24.14 15.69 -2.96
N LYS A 26 25.39 15.85 -3.39
CA LYS A 26 26.52 14.98 -3.01
C LYS A 26 27.07 15.25 -1.60
N ASN A 27 26.36 16.06 -0.81
CA ASN A 27 26.79 16.43 0.53
C ASN A 27 26.74 15.20 1.45
N VAL A 28 27.79 15.06 2.24
CA VAL A 28 27.87 14.09 3.33
C VAL A 28 27.42 14.80 4.60
N VAL A 29 26.57 14.15 5.37
CA VAL A 29 26.07 14.65 6.66
C VAL A 29 26.36 13.63 7.74
N ALA A 30 26.79 14.11 8.90
CA ALA A 30 26.92 13.29 10.08
C ALA A 30 25.53 13.00 10.66
N VAL A 31 25.18 11.71 10.77
CA VAL A 31 23.93 11.25 11.35
C VAL A 31 24.24 10.57 12.67
N ASP A 32 23.61 11.04 13.74
CA ASP A 32 23.71 10.44 15.07
C ASP A 32 22.57 9.43 15.27
N PHE A 33 22.92 8.15 15.40
CA PHE A 33 21.98 7.05 15.65
C PHE A 33 21.87 6.71 17.15
N ILE A 34 22.06 7.71 18.02
CA ILE A 34 22.01 7.62 19.50
C ILE A 34 23.20 6.87 20.10
N ILE A 35 23.61 5.76 19.48
CA ILE A 35 24.72 4.90 19.94
C ILE A 35 25.97 5.09 19.08
N VAL A 36 25.78 5.44 17.79
CA VAL A 36 26.87 5.59 16.83
C VAL A 36 26.63 6.80 15.93
N GLN A 37 27.68 7.56 15.66
CA GLN A 37 27.66 8.65 14.69
C GLN A 37 28.31 8.16 13.40
N THR A 38 27.65 8.39 12.26
CA THR A 38 28.17 7.95 10.95
C THR A 38 27.96 9.03 9.92
N GLU A 39 28.97 9.24 9.08
CA GLU A 39 28.89 10.16 7.95
C GLU A 39 28.28 9.45 6.75
N LEU A 40 27.11 9.93 6.33
CA LEU A 40 26.36 9.33 5.24
C LEU A 40 26.05 10.39 4.17
N PRO A 41 26.15 10.03 2.88
CA PRO A 41 25.64 10.87 1.82
C PRO A 41 24.13 11.09 1.98
N LEU A 42 23.66 12.31 1.74
CA LEU A 42 22.23 12.61 1.75
C LEU A 42 21.43 11.64 0.87
N ALA A 43 21.99 11.25 -0.29
CA ALA A 43 21.40 10.25 -1.18
C ALA A 43 21.06 8.92 -0.49
N VAL A 44 21.96 8.42 0.38
CA VAL A 44 21.75 7.16 1.12
C VAL A 44 20.60 7.31 2.10
N LEU A 45 20.57 8.43 2.82
CA LEU A 45 19.53 8.71 3.80
C LEU A 45 18.15 8.84 3.11
N THR A 46 18.09 9.59 2.01
CA THR A 46 16.87 9.73 1.20
C THR A 46 16.40 8.39 0.67
N ALA A 47 17.28 7.55 0.13
CA ALA A 47 16.93 6.22 -0.36
C ALA A 47 16.39 5.32 0.77
N LEU A 48 17.04 5.35 1.95
CA LEU A 48 16.63 4.56 3.11
C LEU A 48 15.20 4.91 3.55
N PHE A 49 14.90 6.19 3.73
CA PHE A 49 13.56 6.65 4.12
C PHE A 49 12.52 6.40 3.04
N LEU A 50 12.88 6.55 1.77
CA LEU A 50 12.00 6.25 0.64
C LEU A 50 11.59 4.77 0.65
N VAL A 51 12.57 3.86 0.80
CA VAL A 51 12.32 2.42 0.85
C VAL A 51 11.49 2.05 2.09
N LEU A 52 11.81 2.59 3.26
CA LEU A 52 11.02 2.37 4.47
C LEU A 52 9.57 2.83 4.31
N GLY A 53 9.36 4.05 3.82
CA GLY A 53 8.02 4.57 3.56
C GLY A 53 7.25 3.73 2.54
N PHE A 54 7.92 3.29 1.47
CA PHE A 54 7.33 2.41 0.47
C PHE A 54 6.93 1.06 1.05
N LEU A 55 7.79 0.43 1.87
CA LEU A 55 7.50 -0.85 2.53
C LEU A 55 6.30 -0.73 3.47
N ILE A 56 6.23 0.34 4.27
CA ILE A 56 5.09 0.60 5.16
C ILE A 56 3.80 0.78 4.35
N GLY A 57 3.85 1.59 3.29
CA GLY A 57 2.70 1.82 2.41
C GLY A 57 2.22 0.54 1.71
N ALA A 58 3.17 -0.25 1.17
CA ALA A 58 2.89 -1.53 0.53
C ALA A 58 2.28 -2.54 1.52
N ALA A 59 2.83 -2.65 2.72
CA ALA A 59 2.29 -3.50 3.78
C ALA A 59 0.85 -3.11 4.16
N GLY A 60 0.57 -1.81 4.27
CA GLY A 60 -0.78 -1.29 4.50
C GLY A 60 -1.76 -1.67 3.37
N LEU A 61 -1.33 -1.51 2.12
CA LEU A 61 -2.15 -1.85 0.96
C LEU A 61 -2.45 -3.35 0.88
N VAL A 62 -1.44 -4.20 1.11
CA VAL A 62 -1.60 -5.67 1.13
C VAL A 62 -2.55 -6.09 2.24
N SER A 63 -2.35 -5.56 3.46
CA SER A 63 -3.19 -5.88 4.62
C SER A 63 -4.65 -5.50 4.39
N ARG A 64 -4.91 -4.29 3.86
CA ARG A 64 -6.26 -3.83 3.55
C ARG A 64 -6.92 -4.68 2.47
N ASN A 65 -6.20 -5.01 1.40
CA ASN A 65 -6.71 -5.88 0.34
C ASN A 65 -7.05 -7.28 0.86
N TRP A 66 -6.22 -7.82 1.75
CA TRP A 66 -6.49 -9.12 2.37
C TRP A 66 -7.75 -9.08 3.23
N TRP A 67 -7.90 -8.05 4.06
CA TRP A 67 -9.10 -7.83 4.87
C TRP A 67 -10.36 -7.76 4.01
N LEU A 68 -10.35 -6.89 2.98
CA LEU A 68 -11.47 -6.72 2.07
C LEU A 68 -11.86 -8.04 1.38
N ARG A 69 -10.89 -8.86 0.96
CA ARG A 69 -11.17 -10.19 0.38
C ARG A 69 -11.85 -11.13 1.38
N ARG A 70 -11.42 -11.12 2.65
CA ARG A 70 -12.05 -11.94 3.70
C ARG A 70 -13.48 -11.50 3.98
N GLU A 71 -13.70 -10.20 4.08
CA GLU A 71 -15.03 -9.61 4.32
C GLU A 71 -15.98 -9.88 3.17
N ASN A 72 -15.52 -9.72 1.93
CA ASN A 72 -16.30 -10.03 0.73
C ASN A 72 -16.72 -11.52 0.68
N ARG A 73 -15.82 -12.44 1.06
CA ARG A 73 -16.15 -13.88 1.20
C ARG A 73 -17.19 -14.14 2.30
N LYS A 74 -17.11 -13.43 3.44
CA LYS A 74 -18.07 -13.56 4.54
C LYS A 74 -19.45 -13.05 4.13
N LEU A 75 -19.52 -11.88 3.51
CA LEU A 75 -20.75 -11.27 3.01
C LEU A 75 -21.42 -12.16 1.94
N LYS A 76 -20.65 -12.70 0.99
CA LYS A 76 -21.18 -13.66 0.01
C LYS A 76 -21.82 -14.88 0.67
N LYS A 77 -21.19 -15.48 1.69
CA LYS A 77 -21.75 -16.61 2.43
C LYS A 77 -23.05 -16.26 3.17
N GLN A 78 -23.17 -15.03 3.69
CA GLN A 78 -24.39 -14.57 4.34
C GLN A 78 -25.54 -14.39 3.35
N LEU A 79 -25.27 -13.82 2.18
CA LEU A 79 -26.25 -13.66 1.11
C LEU A 79 -26.78 -15.01 0.61
N THR A 80 -25.91 -16.01 0.40
CA THR A 80 -26.34 -17.36 -0.02
C THR A 80 -27.20 -18.05 1.04
N LYS A 81 -26.95 -17.81 2.33
CA LYS A 81 -27.77 -18.37 3.43
C LYS A 81 -29.10 -17.66 3.63
N ALA A 82 -29.24 -16.41 3.18
CA ALA A 82 -30.47 -15.63 3.29
C ALA A 82 -31.43 -15.84 2.10
N GLN A 83 -30.93 -16.30 0.94
CA GLN A 83 -31.74 -16.58 -0.25
C GLN A 83 -32.64 -17.85 -0.26
N PRO A 84 -32.52 -18.88 0.63
CA PRO A 84 -33.33 -20.10 0.51
C PRO A 84 -34.85 -19.90 0.68
N ASN A 85 -35.30 -18.80 1.28
CA ASN A 85 -36.69 -18.64 1.71
C ASN A 85 -37.58 -17.86 0.72
N THR A 86 -37.04 -17.33 -0.38
CA THR A 86 -37.84 -16.55 -1.35
C THR A 86 -38.40 -17.41 -2.49
N THR A 87 -37.76 -18.52 -2.85
CA THR A 87 -38.27 -19.44 -3.87
C THR A 87 -39.33 -20.41 -3.31
N SER A 88 -39.20 -20.82 -2.03
CA SER A 88 -40.15 -21.76 -1.41
C SER A 88 -41.52 -21.11 -1.12
N ALA A 89 -41.57 -19.82 -0.80
CA ALA A 89 -42.83 -19.11 -0.55
C ALA A 89 -43.60 -18.75 -1.85
N ALA A 90 -42.95 -18.80 -3.02
CA ALA A 90 -43.59 -18.59 -4.31
C ALA A 90 -44.18 -19.89 -4.90
N ALA A 91 -43.73 -21.06 -4.43
CA ALA A 91 -44.21 -22.37 -4.88
C ALA A 91 -45.43 -22.90 -4.09
N GLU A 92 -45.81 -22.25 -2.99
CA GLU A 92 -46.96 -22.62 -2.14
C GLU A 92 -48.21 -21.75 -2.35
N ARG A 93 -48.25 -20.89 -3.38
CA ARG A 93 -49.49 -20.17 -3.73
C ARG A 93 -50.33 -21.04 -4.68
N PRO A 94 -51.51 -21.53 -4.23
CA PRO A 94 -52.38 -22.43 -4.99
C PRO A 94 -53.01 -21.76 -6.22
#